data_AF-M8B965-F1
#
_entry.id   AF-M8B965-F1
#
_cell.length_a   1.000
_cell.length_b   1.000
_cell.length_c   1.000
_cell.angle_alpha   90.00
_cell.angle_beta   90.00
_cell.angle_gamma   90.00
#
_symmetry.space_group_name_H-M   'P 1'
#
loop_
_entity.id
_entity.type
_entity.pdbx_description
1 polymer ?
#
loop_
_entity_poly.entity_id
_entity_poly.type
_entity_poly.pdbx_seq_one_letter_code
_entity_poly.pdbx_strand_id
1 'polypeptide(L)'
;MPEGLRSPKELLEVITWAQLGIHDKPVGLLNVDGYYDSLLAFIDRAVEEGFVAPAARHIIVAAPTPSELLAALEEYVPAHHDASSVKLSWESSVDTMTCLPSKPDISR
;
A
#
# COMPACT_ATOMS: atom_id res chain seq x y z
N MET A 1 19.16 5.71 3.04
CA MET A 1 18.30 5.96 1.86
C MET A 1 18.21 4.63 1.12
N PRO A 2 17.10 3.88 1.17
CA PRO A 2 16.97 2.70 0.33
C PRO A 2 16.42 3.16 -1.03
N GLU A 3 17.35 3.24 -1.98
CA GLU A 3 17.21 2.81 -3.38
C GLU A 3 15.90 3.25 -4.06
N GLY A 4 15.92 4.47 -4.63
CA GLY A 4 14.75 5.07 -5.27
C GLY A 4 14.18 4.25 -6.41
N LEU A 5 12.85 4.34 -6.56
CA LEU A 5 12.03 3.75 -7.61
C LEU A 5 12.68 3.90 -8.99
N ARG A 6 13.28 2.82 -9.50
CA ARG A 6 13.98 2.79 -10.79
C ARG A 6 13.25 1.90 -11.81
N SER A 7 12.44 0.95 -11.34
CA SER A 7 11.79 -0.04 -12.19
C SER A 7 10.27 -0.13 -12.01
N PRO A 8 9.51 -0.60 -13.02
CA PRO A 8 8.06 -0.81 -12.91
C PRO A 8 7.67 -1.75 -11.76
N LYS A 9 8.55 -2.71 -11.41
CA LYS A 9 8.31 -3.64 -10.29
C LYS A 9 8.20 -2.92 -8.95
N GLU A 10 9.12 -2.01 -8.65
CA GLU A 10 9.15 -1.31 -7.36
C GLU A 10 7.93 -0.36 -7.25
N LEU A 11 7.52 0.26 -8.37
CA LEU A 11 6.30 1.05 -8.41
C LEU A 11 5.06 0.18 -8.11
N LEU A 12 4.97 -1.00 -8.71
CA LEU A 12 3.86 -1.93 -8.47
C LEU A 12 3.79 -2.41 -7.02
N GLU A 13 4.94 -2.60 -6.37
CA GLU A 13 5.00 -2.96 -4.94
C GLU A 13 4.42 -1.85 -4.06
N VAL A 14 4.77 -0.59 -4.33
CA VAL A 14 4.23 0.57 -3.59
C VAL A 14 2.71 0.74 -3.85
N ILE A 15 2.25 0.51 -5.09
CA ILE A 15 0.81 0.50 -5.40
C ILE A 15 0.10 -0.61 -4.61
N THR A 16 0.72 -1.77 -4.45
CA THR A 16 0.17 -2.89 -3.69
C THR A 16 0.07 -2.56 -2.20
N TRP A 17 1.07 -1.90 -1.63
CA TRP A 17 1.04 -1.47 -0.22
C TRP A 17 -0.02 -0.41 0.04
N ALA A 18 -0.26 0.50 -0.91
CA ALA A 18 -1.37 1.43 -0.84
C ALA A 18 -2.73 0.72 -0.89
N GLN A 19 -2.91 -0.26 -1.78
CA GLN A 19 -4.14 -1.08 -1.82
C GLN A 19 -4.42 -1.81 -0.51
N LEU A 20 -3.36 -2.25 0.18
CA LEU A 20 -3.45 -2.91 1.49
C LEU A 20 -3.64 -1.93 2.65
N GLY A 21 -3.62 -0.62 2.41
CA GLY A 21 -3.74 0.41 3.44
C GLY A 21 -2.53 0.48 4.39
N ILE A 22 -1.35 0.05 3.93
CA ILE A 22 -0.13 0.05 4.75
C ILE A 22 0.47 1.46 4.85
N HIS A 23 0.26 2.32 3.84
CA HIS A 23 0.67 3.72 3.88
C HIS A 23 -0.23 4.61 3.02
N ASP A 24 -0.29 5.89 3.41
CA ASP A 24 -1.00 6.96 2.69
C ASP A 24 -0.05 7.93 1.98
N LYS A 25 1.23 7.57 1.83
CA LYS A 25 2.22 8.46 1.21
C LYS A 25 2.08 8.47 -0.31
N PRO A 26 2.09 9.66 -0.96
CA PRO A 26 2.06 9.74 -2.41
C PRO A 26 3.38 9.26 -3.03
N VAL A 27 3.28 8.79 -4.27
CA VAL A 27 4.40 8.39 -5.12
C VAL A 27 4.55 9.41 -6.24
N GLY A 28 5.64 10.17 -6.21
CA GLY A 28 5.96 11.15 -7.24
C GLY A 28 6.65 10.53 -8.45
N LEU A 29 6.11 10.77 -9.65
CA LEU A 29 6.72 10.43 -10.93
C LEU A 29 7.11 11.72 -11.67
N LEU A 30 8.42 11.91 -11.88
CA LEU A 30 8.91 13.02 -12.69
C LEU A 30 8.79 12.64 -14.18
N ASN A 31 7.73 13.10 -14.83
CA ASN A 31 7.34 12.73 -16.18
C ASN A 31 7.93 13.67 -17.24
N VAL A 32 9.26 13.67 -17.38
CA VAL A 32 9.95 14.48 -18.38
C VAL A 32 9.62 13.96 -19.78
N ASP A 33 9.20 14.85 -20.69
CA ASP A 33 8.88 14.55 -22.09
C ASP A 33 7.90 13.38 -22.30
N GLY A 34 7.01 13.13 -21.32
CA GLY A 34 6.01 12.07 -21.41
C GLY A 34 6.56 10.64 -21.24
N TYR A 35 7.76 10.47 -20.67
CA TYR A 35 8.39 9.16 -20.47
C TYR A 35 7.48 8.13 -19.77
N TYR A 36 6.65 8.56 -18.82
CA TYR A 36 5.73 7.72 -18.05
C TYR A 36 4.29 7.70 -18.59
N ASP A 37 3.98 8.33 -19.72
CA ASP A 37 2.59 8.43 -20.23
C ASP A 37 1.97 7.05 -20.48
N SER A 38 2.74 6.14 -21.09
CA SER A 38 2.28 4.77 -21.35
C SER A 38 2.03 3.98 -20.07
N LEU A 39 2.81 4.24 -19.02
CA LEU A 39 2.64 3.60 -17.72
C LEU A 39 1.40 4.13 -17.00
N LEU A 40 1.21 5.45 -17.00
CA LEU A 40 0.03 6.09 -16.42
C LEU A 40 -1.25 5.58 -17.11
N ALA A 41 -1.25 5.56 -18.45
CA ALA A 41 -2.37 5.04 -19.23
C ALA A 41 -2.66 3.55 -18.95
N PHE A 42 -1.62 2.73 -18.76
CA PHE A 42 -1.78 1.33 -18.37
C PHE A 42 -2.46 1.19 -17.00
N ILE A 43 -2.05 1.99 -16.01
CA ILE A 43 -2.64 1.96 -14.67
C ILE A 43 -4.08 2.48 -14.73
N ASP A 44 -4.36 3.55 -15.48
CA ASP A 44 -5.72 4.07 -15.68
C ASP A 44 -6.64 2.99 -16.27
N ARG A 45 -6.17 2.26 -17.28
CA ARG A 45 -6.89 1.12 -17.86
C ARG A 45 -7.12 0.00 -16.85
N ALA A 46 -6.13 -0.30 -16.02
CA ALA A 46 -6.26 -1.31 -14.97
C ALA A 46 -7.29 -0.91 -13.89
N VAL A 47 -7.45 0.39 -13.62
CA VAL A 47 -8.52 0.91 -12.75
C VAL A 47 -9.89 0.76 -13.42
N GLU A 48 -10.01 1.13 -14.69
CA GLU A 48 -11.27 1.00 -15.45
C GLU A 48 -11.77 -0.44 -15.50
N GLU A 49 -10.86 -1.40 -15.69
CA GLU A 49 -11.16 -2.84 -15.72
C GLU A 49 -11.32 -3.45 -14.32
N GLY A 50 -11.14 -2.66 -13.24
CA GLY A 50 -11.35 -3.09 -11.86
C GLY A 50 -10.22 -3.92 -11.26
N PHE A 51 -9.07 -4.02 -11.93
CA PHE A 51 -7.88 -4.68 -11.38
C PHE A 51 -7.15 -3.84 -10.34
N VAL A 52 -7.29 -2.51 -10.40
CA VAL A 52 -6.66 -1.56 -9.46
C VAL A 52 -7.76 -0.71 -8.82
N ALA A 53 -7.74 -0.62 -7.48
CA ALA A 53 -8.66 0.26 -6.76
C ALA A 53 -8.39 1.74 -7.14
N PRO A 54 -9.43 2.58 -7.33
CA PRO A 54 -9.27 4.00 -7.61
C PRO A 54 -8.41 4.74 -6.57
N ALA A 55 -8.54 4.38 -5.29
CA ALA A 55 -7.71 4.94 -4.21
C ALA A 55 -6.21 4.66 -4.41
N ALA A 56 -5.86 3.46 -4.89
CA ALA A 56 -4.47 3.10 -5.18
C ALA A 56 -3.90 3.81 -6.41
N ARG A 57 -4.75 4.25 -7.35
CA ARG A 57 -4.32 5.14 -8.44
C ARG A 57 -4.09 6.57 -7.96
N HIS A 58 -4.86 7.02 -6.96
CA HIS A 58 -4.78 8.36 -6.41
C HIS A 58 -3.44 8.63 -5.70
N ILE A 59 -2.72 7.59 -5.24
CA ILE A 59 -1.38 7.77 -4.65
C ILE A 59 -0.34 8.27 -5.65
N ILE A 60 -0.56 8.06 -6.96
CA ILE A 60 0.43 8.38 -7.99
C ILE A 60 0.24 9.82 -8.44
N VAL A 61 1.25 10.65 -8.17
CA VAL A 61 1.33 12.05 -8.58
C VAL A 61 2.39 12.16 -9.67
N ALA A 62 2.05 12.72 -10.83
CA ALA A 62 2.99 12.91 -11.93
C ALA A 62 3.05 14.37 -12.35
N ALA A 63 4.26 14.87 -12.61
CA ALA A 63 4.48 16.22 -13.10
C ALA A 63 5.74 16.29 -13.98
N PRO A 64 5.80 17.21 -14.96
CA PRO A 64 6.90 17.30 -15.92
C PRO A 64 8.17 17.94 -15.34
N THR A 65 8.05 18.75 -14.28
CA THR A 65 9.18 19.43 -13.64
C THR A 65 9.32 19.08 -12.15
N PRO A 66 10.54 19.13 -11.58
CA PRO A 66 10.73 18.85 -10.16
C PRO A 66 9.94 19.79 -9.25
N SER A 67 9.86 21.08 -9.62
CA SER A 67 9.14 22.09 -8.83
C SER A 67 7.63 21.83 -8.80
N GLU A 68 7.04 21.50 -9.96
CA GLU A 68 5.63 21.12 -10.02
C GLU A 68 5.35 19.82 -9.26
N LEU A 69 6.27 18.86 -9.36
CA LEU A 69 6.13 17.59 -8.64
C LEU A 69 6.15 17.81 -7.13
N LEU A 70 7.08 18.61 -6.63
CA LEU A 70 7.17 18.90 -5.19
C LEU A 70 5.93 19.63 -4.68
N ALA A 71 5.44 20.64 -5.41
CA ALA A 71 4.21 21.34 -5.06
C ALA A 71 3.01 20.39 -5.02
N ALA A 72 2.86 19.52 -6.03
CA ALA A 72 1.77 18.55 -6.08
C ALA A 72 1.86 17.49 -4.97
N LEU A 73 3.07 17.12 -4.53
CA LEU A 73 3.27 16.23 -3.39
C LEU A 73 2.96 16.90 -2.05
N GLU A 74 3.22 18.20 -1.91
CA GLU A 74 2.87 18.98 -0.71
C GLU A 74 1.36 19.19 -0.56
N GLU A 75 0.65 19.35 -1.69
CA GLU A 75 -0.80 19.51 -1.73
C GLU A 75 -1.57 18.17 -1.63
N TYR A 76 -0.85 17.05 -1.66
CA TYR A 76 -1.46 15.73 -1.69
C TYR A 76 -2.31 15.46 -0.43
N VAL A 77 -3.57 15.07 -0.66
CA VAL A 77 -4.47 14.60 0.40
C VAL A 77 -4.78 13.12 0.12
N PRO A 78 -4.57 12.22 1.09
CA PRO A 78 -4.89 10.81 0.92
C PRO A 78 -6.37 10.61 0.63
N ALA A 79 -6.68 9.82 -0.39
CA ALA A 79 -8.04 9.29 -0.56
C ALA A 79 -8.23 8.21 0.51
N HIS A 80 -8.95 8.54 1.59
CA HIS A 80 -9.24 7.57 2.65
C HIS A 80 -9.95 6.35 2.05
N HIS A 81 -9.35 5.17 2.26
CA HIS A 81 -10.01 3.89 1.95
C HIS A 81 -11.27 3.74 2.80
N ASP A 82 -12.40 3.59 2.15
CA ASP A 82 -13.66 3.12 2.71
C ASP A 82 -13.53 1.63 3.09
N ALA A 83 -13.22 1.38 4.38
CA ALA A 83 -13.54 0.19 5.19
C ALA A 83 -13.39 -1.24 4.61
N SER A 84 -12.73 -1.41 3.46
CA SER A 84 -12.50 -2.69 2.78
C SER A 84 -11.05 -3.16 2.87
N SER A 85 -10.19 -2.40 3.55
CA SER A 85 -8.86 -2.84 3.95
C SER A 85 -9.01 -4.16 4.72
N VAL A 86 -8.68 -5.27 4.08
CA VAL A 86 -8.59 -6.57 4.74
C VAL A 86 -7.55 -6.41 5.84
N LYS A 87 -8.03 -6.30 7.08
CA LYS A 87 -7.18 -6.24 8.25
C LYS A 87 -6.55 -7.62 8.39
N LEU A 88 -5.33 -7.77 7.86
CA LEU A 88 -4.54 -9.00 7.99
C LEU A 88 -4.13 -9.12 9.47
N SER A 89 -5.01 -9.69 10.29
CA SER A 89 -4.67 -10.07 11.66
C SER A 89 -3.95 -11.41 11.64
N TRP A 90 -2.65 -11.39 11.89
CA TRP A 90 -1.86 -12.59 12.10
C TRP A 90 -2.02 -13.07 13.55
N GLU A 91 -3.20 -13.57 13.90
CA GLU A 91 -3.34 -14.29 15.17
C GLU A 91 -2.63 -15.65 15.03
N SER A 92 -1.37 -15.68 15.50
CA SER A 92 -0.71 -16.94 15.82
C SER A 92 -1.29 -17.42 17.14
N SER A 93 -2.15 -18.44 17.11
CA SER A 93 -2.41 -19.24 18.30
C SER A 93 -1.12 -19.92 18.70
N VAL A 94 -0.35 -19.29 19.59
CA VAL A 94 0.46 -20.05 20.54
C VAL A 94 -0.53 -20.68 21.49
N ASP A 95 -0.98 -21.89 21.11
CA ASP A 95 -1.57 -22.85 22.04
C ASP A 95 -0.60 -22.98 23.21
N THR A 96 -0.89 -22.23 24.27
CA THR A 96 -0.17 -22.35 25.51
C THR A 96 -0.60 -23.69 26.06
N MET A 97 0.18 -24.72 25.75
CA MET A 97 0.13 -26.02 26.42
C MET A 97 0.49 -25.80 27.89
N THR A 98 -0.46 -25.31 28.69
CA THR A 98 -0.40 -25.40 30.14
C THR A 98 -0.57 -26.87 30.50
N CYS A 99 0.57 -27.52 30.69
CA CYS A 99 0.68 -28.78 31.39
C CYS A 99 0.19 -28.62 32.83
N LEU A 100 -0.79 -29.47 33.19
CA LEU A 100 -1.05 -30.11 34.50
C LEU A 100 -2.48 -29.88 35.05
N PRO A 101 -3.33 -30.92 35.13
CA PRO A 101 -4.38 -30.96 36.12
C PRO A 101 -3.78 -31.23 37.52
N SER A 102 -4.19 -30.42 38.49
CA SER A 102 -3.91 -30.56 39.92
C SER A 102 -4.40 -31.91 40.48
N LYS A 103 -3.57 -32.54 41.31
CA LYS A 103 -3.88 -33.74 42.10
C LYS A 103 -5.17 -33.57 42.91
N PRO A 104 -6.09 -34.55 42.97
CA PRO A 104 -7.16 -34.53 43.95
C PRO A 104 -6.61 -34.91 45.33
N ASP A 105 -6.89 -34.03 46.30
CA ASP A 105 -6.73 -34.27 47.73
C ASP A 105 -7.77 -35.28 48.19
N ILE A 106 -7.33 -36.43 48.71
CA ILE A 106 -8.20 -37.40 49.40
C ILE A 106 -7.69 -37.49 50.83
N SER A 107 -8.20 -36.59 51.66
CA SER A 107 -8.36 -36.84 53.09
C SER A 107 -9.72 -37.47 53.33
N ARG A 108 -9.66 -38.61 54.03
CA ARG A 108 -10.71 -39.36 54.75
C ARG A 108 -11.36 -40.54 54.05
#